data_AF-A0A662RDH0-F1
#
_entry.id   AF-A0A662RDH0-F1
#
_cell.length_a   1.000
_cell.length_b   1.000
_cell.length_c   1.000
_cell.angle_alpha   90.00
_cell.angle_beta   90.00
_cell.angle_gamma   90.00
#
_symmetry.space_group_name_H-M   'P 1'
#
loop_
_entity.id
_entity.type
_entity.pdbx_description
1 polymer ?
#
loop_
_entity_poly.entity_id
_entity_poly.type
_entity_poly.pdbx_seq_one_letter_code
_entity_poly.pdbx_strand_id
1 'polypeptide(L)'
;MYLKMSFKAIEEVKKEIRQGQKQLTLLMLGGVDVGKTCTVTSIAIRFYEQGLKVAVVDADGGQSDIGPPCCIGMGILEKRIRKLSEVPLHSLYFVGNTSPNGCMRECVRGAVAAVKKAKELRSSPHFVVWIHRERNQSRLTSKKRFKKER
;
A
#
# COMPACT_ATOMS: atom_id res chain seq x y z
N MET A 1 8.90 21.48 -1.92
CA MET A 1 9.85 20.77 -1.02
C MET A 1 9.25 19.42 -0.60
N TYR A 2 9.17 18.43 -1.50
CA TYR A 2 8.55 17.12 -1.20
C TYR A 2 9.37 15.96 -1.82
N LEU A 3 10.69 16.01 -1.64
CA LEU A 3 11.60 14.95 -2.07
C LEU A 3 12.72 14.77 -1.03
N LYS A 4 12.34 14.49 0.22
CA LYS A 4 13.29 14.24 1.33
C LYS A 4 13.05 12.92 2.09
N MET A 5 12.01 12.17 1.75
CA MET A 5 11.95 10.70 1.94
C MET A 5 12.81 10.05 0.83
N SER A 6 14.02 10.56 0.64
CA SER A 6 15.28 10.14 1.26
C SER A 6 15.90 9.14 0.31
N PHE A 7 16.73 9.67 -0.58
CA PHE A 7 17.70 8.92 -1.38
C PHE A 7 18.34 7.78 -0.58
N LYS A 8 18.52 7.97 0.74
CA LYS A 8 18.99 6.98 1.71
C LYS A 8 18.15 5.70 1.75
N ALA A 9 16.82 5.77 1.74
CA ALA A 9 15.96 4.57 1.74
C ALA A 9 16.13 3.78 0.44
N ILE A 10 16.23 4.47 -0.70
CA ILE A 10 16.50 3.84 -2.00
C ILE A 10 17.91 3.22 -2.02
N GLU A 11 18.91 3.89 -1.43
CA GLU A 11 20.27 3.36 -1.33
C GLU A 11 20.40 2.18 -0.35
N GLU A 12 19.68 2.20 0.77
CA GLU A 12 19.57 1.08 1.72
C GLU A 12 18.95 -0.13 1.04
N VAL A 13 17.84 0.06 0.33
CA VAL A 13 17.22 -0.98 -0.50
C VAL A 13 18.19 -1.51 -1.56
N LYS A 14 18.89 -0.63 -2.29
CA LYS A 14 19.89 -1.06 -3.27
C LYS A 14 21.05 -1.83 -2.63
N LYS A 15 21.40 -1.52 -1.38
CA LYS A 15 22.45 -2.23 -0.65
C LYS A 15 21.99 -3.65 -0.30
N GLU A 16 20.76 -3.80 0.18
CA GLU A 16 20.17 -5.12 0.48
C GLU A 16 20.05 -5.99 -0.78
N ILE A 17 19.59 -5.42 -1.89
CA ILE A 17 19.54 -6.12 -3.20
C ILE A 17 20.96 -6.55 -3.64
N ARG A 18 21.97 -5.67 -3.49
CA ARG A 18 23.38 -5.97 -3.83
C ARG A 18 24.01 -7.05 -2.93
N GLN A 19 23.54 -7.18 -1.69
CA GLN A 19 24.01 -8.19 -0.73
C GLN A 19 23.38 -9.58 -0.96
N GLY A 20 22.68 -9.78 -2.06
CA GLY A 20 22.14 -11.09 -2.45
C GLY A 20 20.80 -11.42 -1.82
N GLN A 21 20.11 -10.45 -1.20
CA GLN A 21 18.69 -10.65 -0.88
C GLN A 21 17.89 -10.82 -2.17
N LYS A 22 17.37 -12.03 -2.38
CA LYS A 22 16.56 -12.37 -3.56
C LYS A 22 15.20 -11.68 -3.57
N GLN A 23 14.70 -11.26 -2.40
CA GLN A 23 13.37 -10.66 -2.24
C GLN A 23 13.40 -9.59 -1.15
N LEU A 24 12.77 -8.45 -1.43
CA LEU A 24 12.69 -7.31 -0.53
C LEU A 24 11.24 -6.85 -0.45
N THR A 25 10.73 -6.59 0.76
CA THR A 25 9.36 -6.08 0.98
C THR A 25 9.42 -4.70 1.66
N LEU A 26 8.82 -3.68 1.03
CA LEU A 26 8.79 -2.31 1.55
C LEU A 26 7.40 -1.88 2.01
N LEU A 27 7.27 -1.65 3.32
CA LEU A 27 6.06 -1.17 3.97
C LEU A 27 6.06 0.37 4.04
N MET A 28 4.96 1.03 3.62
CA MET A 28 4.85 2.49 3.70
C MET A 28 3.67 2.96 4.55
N LEU A 29 3.97 3.41 5.77
CA LEU A 29 2.99 3.88 6.74
C LEU A 29 2.93 5.41 6.80
N GLY A 30 1.77 5.98 7.15
CA GLY A 30 1.65 7.42 7.44
C GLY A 30 0.21 7.94 7.37
N GLY A 31 0.00 9.22 7.66
CA GLY A 31 -1.33 9.87 7.60
C GLY A 31 -1.91 9.99 6.18
N VAL A 32 -3.18 10.39 6.08
CA VAL A 32 -3.83 10.72 4.79
C VAL A 32 -3.07 11.85 4.07
N ASP A 33 -2.94 11.76 2.75
CA ASP A 33 -2.38 12.80 1.85
C ASP A 33 -0.94 13.27 2.14
N VAL A 34 -0.14 12.49 2.86
CA VAL A 34 1.31 12.78 3.09
C VAL A 34 2.23 12.40 1.92
N GLY A 35 1.66 12.06 0.76
CA GLY A 35 2.42 11.71 -0.45
C GLY A 35 2.81 10.25 -0.62
N LYS A 36 2.28 9.32 0.21
CA LYS A 36 2.64 7.88 0.15
C LYS A 36 2.47 7.26 -1.23
N THR A 37 1.29 7.41 -1.84
CA THR A 37 1.01 6.87 -3.19
C THR A 37 2.00 7.38 -4.23
N CYS A 38 2.37 8.66 -4.16
CA CYS A 38 3.35 9.26 -5.06
C CYS A 38 4.76 8.66 -4.85
N THR A 39 5.20 8.52 -3.61
CA THR A 39 6.49 7.89 -3.28
C THR A 39 6.53 6.43 -3.71
N VAL A 40 5.47 5.66 -3.44
CA VAL A 40 5.28 4.27 -3.88
C VAL A 40 5.38 4.13 -5.38
N THR A 41 4.65 4.97 -6.11
CA THR A 41 4.64 4.98 -7.58
C THR A 41 6.05 5.25 -8.12
N SER A 42 6.75 6.22 -7.51
CA SER A 42 8.11 6.59 -7.93
C SER A 42 9.12 5.47 -7.69
N ILE A 43 9.05 4.79 -6.55
CA ILE A 43 9.91 3.64 -6.24
C ILE A 43 9.61 2.46 -7.17
N ALA A 44 8.33 2.15 -7.39
CA ALA A 44 7.91 1.07 -8.28
C ALA A 44 8.42 1.28 -9.71
N ILE A 45 8.27 2.50 -10.26
CA ILE A 45 8.83 2.87 -11.57
C ILE A 45 10.35 2.68 -11.58
N ARG A 46 11.05 3.14 -10.54
CA ARG A 46 12.52 3.11 -10.52
C ARG A 46 13.07 1.68 -10.47
N PHE A 47 12.42 0.78 -9.75
CA PHE A 47 12.81 -0.63 -9.75
C PHE A 47 12.46 -1.29 -11.08
N TYR A 48 11.26 -1.06 -11.61
CA TYR A 48 10.88 -1.58 -12.92
C TYR A 48 11.88 -1.17 -14.02
N GLU A 49 12.32 0.10 -14.04
CA GLU A 49 13.34 0.61 -14.95
C GLU A 49 14.72 -0.08 -14.79
N GLN A 50 14.98 -0.73 -13.66
CA GLN A 50 16.19 -1.52 -13.41
C GLN A 50 16.03 -3.01 -13.81
N GLY A 51 14.93 -3.38 -14.48
CA GLY A 51 14.65 -4.77 -14.89
C GLY A 51 14.15 -5.65 -13.75
N LEU A 52 13.79 -5.05 -12.62
CA LEU A 52 13.30 -5.72 -11.43
C LEU A 52 11.79 -6.00 -11.57
N LYS A 53 11.34 -7.20 -11.19
CA LYS A 53 9.91 -7.53 -11.17
C LYS A 53 9.26 -6.94 -9.93
N VAL A 54 8.32 -6.03 -10.11
CA VAL A 54 7.69 -5.28 -9.01
C VAL A 54 6.23 -5.73 -8.85
N ALA A 55 5.90 -6.26 -7.67
CA ALA A 55 4.51 -6.37 -7.25
C ALA A 55 4.09 -5.08 -6.52
N VAL A 56 2.80 -4.79 -6.45
CA VAL A 56 2.27 -3.73 -5.60
C VAL A 56 1.06 -4.29 -4.89
N VAL A 57 0.97 -4.07 -3.58
CA VAL A 57 -0.24 -4.30 -2.82
C VAL A 57 -0.83 -2.94 -2.49
N ASP A 58 -2.14 -2.84 -2.62
CA ASP A 58 -2.93 -1.70 -2.23
C ASP A 58 -3.95 -2.17 -1.20
N ALA A 59 -3.75 -1.72 0.03
CA ALA A 59 -4.57 -2.12 1.17
C ALA A 59 -5.42 -0.98 1.72
N ASP A 60 -5.60 0.08 0.93
CA ASP A 60 -6.45 1.19 1.29
C ASP A 60 -7.88 0.98 0.75
N GLY A 61 -8.67 0.19 1.45
CA GLY A 61 -10.03 -0.15 1.01
C GLY A 61 -10.96 1.06 0.83
N GLY A 62 -10.61 2.23 1.38
CA GLY A 62 -11.42 3.45 1.28
C GLY A 62 -11.03 4.39 0.14
N GLN A 63 -9.79 4.30 -0.35
CA GLN A 63 -9.28 5.07 -1.49
C GLN A 63 -8.32 4.23 -2.32
N SER A 64 -8.76 3.04 -2.70
CA SER A 64 -7.95 2.10 -3.47
C SER A 64 -7.62 2.67 -4.84
N ASP A 65 -6.36 2.54 -5.23
CA ASP A 65 -5.83 2.87 -6.55
C ASP A 65 -5.90 1.65 -7.50
N ILE A 66 -5.64 0.43 -7.01
CA ILE A 66 -5.48 -0.78 -7.86
C ILE A 66 -6.76 -1.61 -7.94
N GLY A 67 -7.55 -1.65 -6.86
CA GLY A 67 -8.74 -2.47 -6.74
C GLY A 67 -10.03 -1.67 -6.61
N PRO A 68 -11.20 -2.32 -6.72
CA PRO A 68 -12.45 -1.72 -6.29
C PRO A 68 -12.43 -1.36 -4.78
N PRO A 69 -13.30 -0.45 -4.33
CA PRO A 69 -13.44 -0.15 -2.91
C PRO A 69 -13.76 -1.40 -2.09
N CYS A 70 -13.48 -1.34 -0.79
CA CYS A 70 -13.63 -2.45 0.17
C CYS A 70 -12.71 -3.65 -0.09
N CYS A 71 -11.68 -3.50 -0.92
CA CYS A 71 -10.79 -4.59 -1.28
C CYS A 71 -9.33 -4.24 -1.00
N ILE A 72 -8.54 -5.30 -0.83
CA ILE A 72 -7.08 -5.23 -0.90
C ILE A 72 -6.68 -5.79 -2.26
N GLY A 73 -6.11 -4.95 -3.10
CA GLY A 73 -5.63 -5.30 -4.43
C GLY A 73 -4.15 -5.68 -4.43
N MET A 74 -3.76 -6.63 -5.27
CA MET A 74 -2.36 -6.89 -5.61
C MET A 74 -2.23 -6.91 -7.11
N GLY A 75 -1.25 -6.17 -7.63
CA GLY A 75 -0.95 -6.10 -9.06
C GLY A 75 0.54 -6.24 -9.33
N ILE A 76 0.88 -6.44 -10.61
CA ILE A 76 2.26 -6.59 -11.07
C ILE A 76 2.55 -5.49 -12.07
N LEU A 77 3.70 -4.82 -11.90
CA LEU A 77 4.17 -3.83 -12.87
C LEU A 77 4.69 -4.54 -14.12
N GLU A 78 3.91 -4.50 -15.19
CA GLU A 78 4.25 -5.09 -16.49
C GLU A 78 4.82 -4.07 -17.48
N LYS A 79 4.58 -2.78 -17.22
CA LYS A 79 5.04 -1.65 -18.02
C LYS A 79 5.33 -0.45 -17.13
N ARG A 80 6.03 0.53 -17.68
CA ARG A 80 6.19 1.82 -17.03
C ARG A 80 4.82 2.50 -16.86
N ILE A 81 4.51 2.92 -15.64
CA ILE A 81 3.23 3.57 -15.28
C ILE A 81 3.42 5.08 -15.02
N ARG A 82 2.34 5.85 -15.03
CA ARG A 82 2.32 7.24 -14.51
C ARG A 82 1.60 7.34 -13.17
N LYS A 83 0.59 6.49 -12.95
CA LYS A 83 -0.21 6.41 -11.72
C LYS A 83 -0.30 4.97 -11.24
N LEU A 84 -0.48 4.78 -9.93
CA LEU A 84 -0.60 3.46 -9.32
C LEU A 84 -1.82 2.67 -9.82
N SER A 85 -2.88 3.37 -10.24
CA SER A 85 -4.07 2.74 -10.83
C SER A 85 -3.85 2.13 -12.22
N GLU A 86 -2.71 2.38 -12.85
CA GLU A 86 -2.33 1.73 -14.12
C GLU A 86 -1.74 0.34 -13.92
N VAL A 87 -1.46 -0.06 -12.67
CA VAL A 87 -0.98 -1.41 -12.36
C VAL A 87 -2.11 -2.40 -12.59
N PRO A 88 -1.95 -3.38 -13.50
CA PRO A 88 -2.95 -4.42 -13.70
C PRO A 88 -3.24 -5.19 -12.40
N LEU A 89 -4.51 -5.27 -12.03
CA LEU A 89 -4.96 -6.07 -10.90
C LEU A 89 -4.71 -7.56 -11.20
N HIS A 90 -3.94 -8.22 -10.34
CA HIS A 90 -3.62 -9.65 -10.44
C HIS A 90 -4.42 -10.49 -9.44
N SER A 91 -4.60 -10.02 -8.20
CA SER A 91 -5.45 -10.69 -7.21
C SER A 91 -6.12 -9.71 -6.29
N LEU A 92 -7.25 -10.12 -5.74
CA LEU A 92 -8.11 -9.30 -4.90
C LEU A 92 -8.48 -10.06 -3.63
N TYR A 93 -8.55 -9.35 -2.50
CA TYR A 93 -9.18 -9.83 -1.28
C TYR A 93 -10.31 -8.88 -0.88
N PHE A 94 -11.54 -9.37 -0.84
CA PHE A 94 -12.70 -8.58 -0.42
C PHE A 94 -12.76 -8.50 1.11
N VAL A 95 -12.65 -7.28 1.65
CA VAL A 95 -12.76 -7.01 3.09
C VAL A 95 -14.21 -6.74 3.48
N GLY A 96 -15.01 -6.16 2.58
CA GLY A 96 -16.42 -5.85 2.81
C GLY A 96 -16.69 -4.52 3.52
N ASN A 97 -15.65 -3.74 3.84
CA ASN A 97 -15.77 -2.41 4.41
C ASN A 97 -14.62 -1.51 3.90
N THR A 98 -14.90 -0.22 3.74
CA THR A 98 -13.94 0.81 3.31
C THR A 98 -13.11 1.36 4.46
N SER A 99 -13.52 1.11 5.71
CA SER A 99 -12.77 1.47 6.91
C SER A 99 -12.31 0.22 7.65
N PRO A 100 -11.06 0.17 8.15
CA PRO A 100 -10.60 -0.92 9.03
C PRO A 100 -11.42 -1.06 10.31
N ASN A 101 -12.15 -0.01 10.71
CA ASN A 101 -13.00 -0.05 11.89
C ASN A 101 -14.12 -1.09 11.72
N GLY A 102 -14.12 -2.10 12.60
CA GLY A 102 -15.08 -3.21 12.56
C GLY A 102 -14.68 -4.38 11.65
N CYS A 103 -13.56 -4.30 10.93
CA CYS A 103 -13.04 -5.38 10.08
C CYS A 103 -11.50 -5.47 10.08
N MET A 104 -10.86 -5.03 11.17
CA MET A 104 -9.39 -4.95 11.28
C MET A 104 -8.72 -6.30 11.01
N ARG A 105 -9.31 -7.39 11.51
CA ARG A 105 -8.81 -8.75 11.31
C ARG A 105 -8.83 -9.13 9.83
N GLU A 106 -9.90 -8.78 9.14
CA GLU A 106 -10.10 -9.05 7.72
C GLU A 106 -9.14 -8.22 6.86
N CYS A 107 -8.89 -6.95 7.24
CA CYS A 107 -7.85 -6.12 6.63
C CYS A 107 -6.46 -6.75 6.76
N VAL A 108 -6.08 -7.19 7.96
CA VAL A 108 -4.78 -7.82 8.21
C VAL A 108 -4.67 -9.14 7.42
N ARG A 109 -5.70 -9.98 7.45
CA ARG A 109 -5.72 -11.25 6.69
C ARG A 109 -5.57 -11.01 5.19
N GLY A 110 -6.29 -10.03 4.64
CA GLY A 110 -6.21 -9.70 3.23
C GLY A 110 -4.83 -9.15 2.83
N ALA A 111 -4.23 -8.29 3.66
CA ALA A 111 -2.88 -7.78 3.42
C ALA A 111 -1.85 -8.91 3.44
N VAL A 112 -1.89 -9.80 4.44
CA VAL A 112 -1.00 -10.96 4.53
C VAL A 112 -1.18 -11.90 3.33
N ALA A 113 -2.43 -12.16 2.93
CA ALA A 113 -2.72 -12.99 1.77
C ALA A 113 -2.17 -12.39 0.47
N ALA A 114 -2.33 -11.08 0.27
CA ALA A 114 -1.79 -10.36 -0.88
C ALA A 114 -0.25 -10.40 -0.92
N VAL A 115 0.42 -10.16 0.22
CA VAL A 115 1.89 -10.27 0.36
C VAL A 115 2.36 -11.68 0.01
N LYS A 116 1.69 -12.70 0.57
CA LYS A 116 2.03 -14.11 0.34
C LYS A 116 1.89 -14.44 -1.14
N LYS A 117 0.78 -14.02 -1.76
CA LYS A 117 0.54 -14.25 -3.20
C LYS A 117 1.61 -13.57 -4.06
N ALA A 118 2.00 -12.35 -3.73
CA ALA A 118 3.09 -11.67 -4.42
C ALA A 118 4.38 -12.50 -4.35
N LYS A 119 4.78 -12.98 -3.16
CA LYS A 119 6.00 -13.78 -2.95
C LYS A 119 6.03 -15.12 -3.69
N GLU A 120 4.87 -15.77 -3.83
CA GLU A 120 4.74 -17.05 -4.55
C GLU A 120 5.05 -16.93 -6.04
N LEU A 121 4.82 -15.76 -6.64
CA LEU A 121 4.99 -15.53 -8.08
C LEU A 121 6.46 -15.38 -8.51
N ARG A 122 7.43 -15.60 -7.60
CA ARG A 122 8.89 -15.54 -7.83
C ARG A 122 9.34 -14.27 -8.57
N SER A 123 8.71 -13.14 -8.25
CA SER A 123 9.03 -11.82 -8.78
C SER A 123 10.14 -11.17 -7.96
N SER A 124 11.40 -11.41 -8.30
CA SER A 124 12.52 -10.67 -7.69
C SER A 124 12.52 -9.22 -8.21
N PRO A 125 12.45 -8.17 -7.36
CA PRO A 125 12.15 -8.05 -5.92
C PRO A 125 10.69 -7.61 -5.62
N HIS A 126 10.10 -8.29 -4.63
CA HIS A 126 8.70 -8.16 -4.20
C HIS A 126 8.38 -6.90 -3.38
N PHE A 127 8.26 -5.74 -4.02
CA PHE A 127 7.69 -4.56 -3.37
C PHE A 127 6.25 -4.87 -2.88
N VAL A 128 5.96 -4.65 -1.60
CA VAL A 128 4.61 -4.85 -1.04
C VAL A 128 4.31 -3.67 -0.15
N VAL A 129 3.66 -2.68 -0.75
CA VAL A 129 3.19 -1.48 -0.07
C VAL A 129 1.93 -1.82 0.71
N TRP A 130 1.84 -1.36 1.95
CA TRP A 130 0.55 -1.30 2.65
C TRP A 130 0.34 0.15 3.03
N ILE A 131 -0.59 0.80 2.33
CA ILE A 131 -1.02 2.16 2.62
C ILE A 131 -2.08 2.07 3.72
N HIS A 132 -1.68 2.28 4.96
CA HIS A 132 -2.66 2.65 5.98
C HIS A 132 -2.88 4.15 5.90
N ARG A 133 -4.15 4.55 5.80
CA ARG A 133 -4.60 5.92 5.96
C ARG A 133 -5.43 6.00 7.23
N GLU A 134 -4.81 6.42 8.33
CA GLU A 134 -5.54 6.71 9.55
C GLU A 134 -6.28 8.05 9.37
N ARG A 135 -7.61 8.05 9.36
CA ARG A 135 -8.39 9.29 9.51
C ARG A 135 -8.34 9.68 10.98
N ASN A 136 -7.89 10.90 11.25
CA ASN A 136 -8.02 11.55 12.55
C ASN A 136 -9.44 11.35 13.11
N GLN A 137 -9.55 10.66 14.25
CA GLN A 137 -10.82 10.42 14.95
C GLN A 137 -11.37 11.66 15.69
N SER A 138 -10.89 12.87 15.38
CA SER A 138 -11.27 14.09 16.10
C SER A 138 -12.68 14.62 15.78
N ARG A 139 -13.53 13.90 15.03
CA ARG A 139 -14.93 14.29 14.74
C ARG A 139 -16.01 13.47 15.46
N LEU A 140 -15.66 12.54 16.35
CA LEU A 140 -16.65 11.73 17.10
C LEU A 140 -17.01 12.26 18.50
N THR A 141 -16.43 13.36 18.96
CA THR A 141 -16.78 13.96 20.27
C THR A 141 -17.87 15.05 20.21
N SER A 142 -18.38 15.43 19.03
CA SER A 142 -19.35 16.53 18.91
C SER A 142 -20.84 16.09 18.83
N LYS A 143 -21.17 14.81 19.03
CA LYS A 143 -22.55 14.29 18.96
C LYS A 143 -23.02 13.53 20.21
N LYS A 144 -22.57 13.94 21.41
CA LYS A 144 -23.35 13.75 22.64
C LYS A 144 -23.98 15.07 23.08
N ARG A 145 -24.91 15.58 22.25
CA ARG A 145 -26.06 16.35 22.76
C ARG A 145 -26.90 15.34 23.55
N PHE A 146 -26.58 15.15 24.82
CA PHE A 146 -27.53 14.52 25.73
C PHE A 146 -28.56 15.58 26.09
N LYS A 147 -29.76 15.41 25.52
CA LYS A 147 -31.01 15.87 26.12
C LYS A 147 -30.98 15.51 27.61
N LYS A 148 -31.17 16.49 28.48
CA LYS A 148 -31.86 16.28 29.75
C LYS A 148 -32.98 17.31 29.81
N GLU A 149 -34.14 16.87 29.35
CA GLU A 149 -35.43 17.46 29.68
C GLU A 149 -35.80 17.03 31.10
N ARG A 150 -36.39 18.00 31.83
CA ARG A 150 -37.02 17.97 33.16
C ARG A 150 -36.09 18.26 34.34
#